data_AF-A0A397ZXH2-F1
#
_entry.id   AF-A0A397ZXH2-F1
#
_cell.length_a   1.000
_cell.length_b   1.000
_cell.length_c   1.000
_cell.angle_alpha   90.00
_cell.angle_beta   90.00
_cell.angle_gamma   90.00
#
_symmetry.space_group_name_H-M   'P 1'
#
loop_
_entity.id
_entity.type
_entity.pdbx_description
1 polymer ?
#
loop_
_entity_poly.entity_id
_entity_poly.type
_entity_poly.pdbx_seq_one_letter_code
_entity_poly.pdbx_strand_id
1 'polypeptide(L)'
;MRITCSRILRFSKPYFRWGTQISSRCFSSRGQSHDRSRGQSHDLNTKIITSSLRDVFTRPTWQQSQVFVQCRRVSSHASDDHGSITVETLDALCEEGRVLEAVKAVQILKDKDYVVDLPRLLGLAKLCGETAVLEEAKVVHDFINGSVSTPLDVASHNTILKMYCDCDSTQDALNVFNEMSERNSETWCVMMRALAKNGDGELAIDMFTQFKKEVNKPNREIFKAVFFVCASLGDSNEGLLHFESMYKDYGIIPSMEDYVSLTEMLAACGHLEEALEFVERMKVEPSVEVWETLMNLCWVHGDVELGDRLAELVKKLDATRMNNEGLVAEKASDSTKEMMRALKRRLYSKKTGRVHEFKAGDTSKLECSETVPLLKSLKVHMLEMGFVPWIRLVNIDGAEDEDKEEQLLFRSDKLAFAHSFLNTKPRGRVCVLQSMRICQDGHETYKMLTLITGRELVTRGSKRFHHFKNGVCSCKDYW
;
A
#
# COMPACT_ATOMS: atom_id res chain seq x y z
N MET A 1 6.21 3.67 -14.25
CA MET A 1 4.95 3.15 -14.81
C MET A 1 4.11 2.64 -13.65
N ARG A 2 2.94 3.22 -13.40
CA ARG A 2 2.02 2.84 -12.30
C ARG A 2 0.87 2.02 -12.90
N ILE A 3 0.37 0.99 -12.22
CA ILE A 3 -0.61 0.02 -12.75
C ILE A 3 -1.66 -0.29 -11.68
N THR A 4 -2.95 -0.38 -12.05
CA THR A 4 -4.09 -0.59 -11.11
C THR A 4 -4.84 -1.91 -11.35
N CYS A 5 -5.34 -2.55 -10.28
CA CYS A 5 -6.05 -3.84 -10.31
C CYS A 5 -7.42 -3.78 -9.57
N SER A 6 -8.47 -4.46 -10.08
CA SER A 6 -9.83 -4.55 -9.49
C SER A 6 -10.49 -5.94 -9.64
N ARG A 7 -11.45 -6.31 -8.77
CA ARG A 7 -12.21 -7.59 -8.81
C ARG A 7 -13.72 -7.43 -8.50
N ILE A 8 -14.53 -8.36 -9.02
CA ILE A 8 -15.90 -8.74 -8.57
C ILE A 8 -15.98 -10.27 -8.70
N LEU A 9 -16.46 -10.99 -7.67
CA LEU A 9 -17.48 -12.07 -7.76
C LEU A 9 -17.70 -12.81 -6.42
N ARG A 10 -18.98 -13.18 -6.22
CA ARG A 10 -19.65 -13.76 -5.03
C ARG A 10 -19.26 -15.21 -4.74
N PHE A 11 -19.32 -15.63 -3.46
CA PHE A 11 -19.11 -17.01 -3.03
C PHE A 11 -20.25 -17.56 -2.15
N SER A 12 -20.48 -18.86 -2.29
CA SER A 12 -21.35 -19.71 -1.47
C SER A 12 -20.50 -20.74 -0.70
N LYS A 13 -20.89 -21.01 0.56
CA LYS A 13 -20.41 -22.04 1.54
C LYS A 13 -20.63 -23.49 1.03
N PRO A 14 -20.20 -24.62 1.70
CA PRO A 14 -19.38 -24.82 2.94
C PRO A 14 -18.49 -26.14 3.05
N TYR A 15 -17.84 -26.31 4.24
CA TYR A 15 -17.57 -27.53 5.09
C TYR A 15 -16.19 -28.27 5.14
N PHE A 16 -15.46 -28.01 6.26
CA PHE A 16 -14.75 -28.89 7.25
C PHE A 16 -13.94 -30.17 6.86
N ARG A 17 -12.64 -30.24 7.26
CA ARG A 17 -12.11 -30.97 8.47
C ARG A 17 -10.55 -31.00 8.57
N TRP A 18 -10.04 -30.48 9.70
CA TRP A 18 -8.93 -30.89 10.61
C TRP A 18 -7.48 -31.16 10.16
N GLY A 19 -6.54 -30.57 10.92
CA GLY A 19 -5.18 -31.07 11.14
C GLY A 19 -4.17 -29.98 11.61
N THR A 20 -4.11 -29.71 12.91
CA THR A 20 -3.18 -28.78 13.58
C THR A 20 -1.81 -29.41 13.85
N GLN A 21 -0.74 -28.62 13.79
CA GLN A 21 0.39 -28.72 14.73
C GLN A 21 1.20 -27.42 14.81
N ILE A 22 1.25 -26.88 16.03
CA ILE A 22 2.01 -25.72 16.49
C ILE A 22 3.37 -26.20 17.00
N SER A 23 4.44 -25.43 16.79
CA SER A 23 5.55 -25.39 17.74
C SER A 23 6.12 -23.98 17.90
N SER A 24 6.01 -23.49 19.13
CA SER A 24 6.58 -22.26 19.66
C SER A 24 8.05 -22.44 20.04
N ARG A 25 8.81 -21.33 20.06
CA ARG A 25 9.80 -21.03 21.11
C ARG A 25 10.30 -19.59 21.04
N CYS A 26 10.35 -18.97 22.21
CA CYS A 26 10.78 -17.61 22.50
C CYS A 26 11.99 -17.63 23.46
N PHE A 27 12.81 -16.57 23.34
CA PHE A 27 13.66 -15.88 24.34
C PHE A 27 15.09 -16.33 24.79
N SER A 28 16.02 -15.41 24.46
CA SER A 28 17.13 -14.76 25.22
C SER A 28 18.42 -15.47 25.64
N SER A 29 19.57 -14.82 25.34
CA SER A 29 20.39 -14.07 26.33
C SER A 29 21.62 -13.38 25.71
N ARG A 30 22.05 -12.26 26.32
CA ARG A 30 23.28 -11.49 26.07
C ARG A 30 24.49 -12.16 26.74
N GLY A 31 25.69 -12.01 26.16
CA GLY A 31 26.97 -12.20 26.84
C GLY A 31 28.18 -11.88 25.96
N GLN A 32 28.91 -10.80 26.28
CA GLN A 32 30.22 -10.47 25.71
C GLN A 32 31.34 -11.25 26.43
N SER A 33 32.35 -11.73 25.69
CA SER A 33 33.75 -11.69 26.12
C SER A 33 34.71 -11.96 24.96
N HIS A 34 35.75 -11.12 24.88
CA HIS A 34 36.93 -11.24 24.03
C HIS A 34 37.69 -12.56 24.25
N ASP A 35 38.18 -13.19 23.18
CA ASP A 35 39.63 -13.49 23.08
C ASP A 35 40.08 -13.70 21.62
N ARG A 36 41.34 -13.31 21.36
CA ARG A 36 42.03 -13.36 20.08
C ARG A 36 42.70 -14.73 19.90
N SER A 37 42.59 -15.32 18.72
CA SER A 37 43.73 -16.02 18.11
C SER A 37 43.60 -16.12 16.59
N ARG A 38 44.72 -15.86 15.92
CA ARG A 38 44.93 -15.95 14.47
C ARG A 38 45.16 -17.41 14.07
N GLY A 39 44.66 -17.79 12.89
CA GLY A 39 45.08 -18.99 12.16
C GLY A 39 44.41 -19.03 10.79
N GLN A 40 45.19 -19.11 9.72
CA GLN A 40 44.83 -18.91 8.33
C GLN A 40 44.16 -20.12 7.65
N SER A 41 43.49 -19.79 6.53
CA SER A 41 43.23 -20.57 5.30
C SER A 41 42.34 -21.81 5.37
N HIS A 42 41.20 -21.75 4.69
CA HIS A 42 41.08 -22.30 3.33
C HIS A 42 39.75 -21.84 2.67
N ASP A 43 39.88 -21.15 1.54
CA ASP A 43 38.85 -20.94 0.51
C ASP A 43 38.30 -22.28 0.03
N LEU A 44 36.97 -22.43 -0.07
CA LEU A 44 36.31 -23.23 -1.11
C LEU A 44 34.78 -23.01 -1.13
N ASN A 45 34.29 -22.79 -2.35
CA ASN A 45 32.91 -22.92 -2.85
C ASN A 45 31.93 -21.74 -2.69
N THR A 46 32.19 -20.69 -3.47
CA THR A 46 31.15 -19.89 -4.12
C THR A 46 31.37 -19.95 -5.63
N LYS A 47 30.60 -20.76 -6.37
CA LYS A 47 30.47 -20.77 -7.84
C LYS A 47 29.36 -21.73 -8.27
N ILE A 48 28.73 -21.44 -9.42
CA ILE A 48 27.56 -22.10 -10.05
C ILE A 48 26.26 -21.45 -9.53
N ILE A 49 25.52 -20.57 -10.22
CA ILE A 49 25.00 -20.61 -11.60
C ILE A 49 24.95 -19.17 -12.17
N THR A 50 25.77 -18.87 -13.19
CA THR A 50 25.56 -17.72 -14.10
C THR A 50 25.98 -18.12 -15.50
N SER A 51 25.12 -18.84 -16.22
CA SER A 51 25.25 -19.02 -17.68
C SER A 51 24.00 -19.68 -18.26
N SER A 52 22.93 -18.92 -18.53
CA SER A 52 21.94 -19.29 -19.55
C SER A 52 20.98 -18.14 -19.89
N LEU A 53 21.48 -16.95 -20.26
CA LEU A 53 20.64 -15.90 -20.89
C LEU A 53 21.43 -15.00 -21.88
N ARG A 54 22.51 -15.50 -22.47
CA ARG A 54 23.14 -14.89 -23.65
C ARG A 54 23.15 -15.95 -24.73
N ASP A 55 22.22 -15.83 -25.67
CA ASP A 55 22.38 -16.20 -27.09
C ASP A 55 21.01 -16.38 -27.75
N VAL A 56 20.29 -15.29 -28.00
CA VAL A 56 19.34 -15.22 -29.12
C VAL A 56 19.21 -13.76 -29.55
N PHE A 57 20.20 -13.19 -30.25
CA PHE A 57 20.01 -12.08 -31.21
C PHE A 57 21.32 -11.80 -31.95
N THR A 58 21.43 -12.23 -33.21
CA THR A 58 21.99 -11.48 -34.37
C THR A 58 21.91 -12.32 -35.68
N ARG A 59 20.84 -12.08 -36.48
CA ARG A 59 20.69 -11.77 -37.94
C ARG A 59 21.70 -12.31 -39.01
N PRO A 60 21.45 -12.18 -40.35
CA PRO A 60 20.21 -12.09 -41.18
C PRO A 60 20.25 -12.90 -42.53
N THR A 61 19.12 -13.00 -43.26
CA THR A 61 19.09 -12.98 -44.74
C THR A 61 17.75 -12.46 -45.28
N TRP A 62 17.83 -11.75 -46.40
CA TRP A 62 16.80 -10.92 -47.04
C TRP A 62 16.09 -11.65 -48.20
N GLN A 63 14.80 -11.36 -48.43
CA GLN A 63 14.34 -10.89 -49.76
C GLN A 63 12.97 -10.19 -49.71
N GLN A 64 12.89 -9.16 -50.54
CA GLN A 64 11.88 -8.09 -50.64
C GLN A 64 10.49 -8.54 -51.14
N SER A 65 9.47 -7.79 -50.73
CA SER A 65 8.49 -7.24 -51.66
C SER A 65 8.14 -5.81 -51.24
N GLN A 66 8.31 -4.88 -52.17
CA GLN A 66 8.10 -3.45 -52.03
C GLN A 66 6.61 -3.12 -51.96
N VAL A 67 6.20 -2.24 -51.03
CA VAL A 67 5.14 -1.24 -51.29
C VAL A 67 5.54 0.09 -50.64
N PHE A 68 5.21 1.16 -51.35
CA PHE A 68 5.68 2.54 -51.26
C PHE A 68 5.58 3.24 -49.90
N VAL A 69 6.59 4.07 -49.64
CA VAL A 69 6.51 5.21 -48.72
C VAL A 69 5.61 6.27 -49.32
N GLN A 70 4.58 6.68 -48.58
CA GLN A 70 4.06 8.03 -48.71
C GLN A 70 4.11 8.72 -47.35
N CYS A 71 5.18 9.49 -47.18
CA CYS A 71 5.20 10.60 -46.26
C CYS A 71 4.17 11.62 -46.75
N ARG A 72 3.11 11.88 -45.99
CA ARG A 72 2.46 13.19 -46.02
C ARG A 72 1.65 13.48 -44.76
N ARG A 73 2.07 14.60 -44.18
CA ARG A 73 1.36 15.51 -43.28
C ARG A 73 1.01 14.93 -41.92
N VAL A 74 1.86 15.31 -40.96
CA VAL A 74 1.37 16.07 -39.80
C VAL A 74 0.25 16.99 -40.28
N SER A 75 -0.99 16.50 -40.18
CA SER A 75 -2.13 17.38 -40.17
C SER A 75 -2.13 17.99 -38.80
N SER A 76 -1.60 19.20 -38.74
CA SER A 76 -1.98 20.19 -37.75
C SER A 76 -3.49 20.41 -37.87
N HIS A 77 -4.25 19.54 -37.21
CA HIS A 77 -5.47 19.91 -36.54
C HIS A 77 -5.17 19.61 -35.06
N ALA A 78 -4.57 20.47 -34.24
CA ALA A 78 -4.77 21.91 -34.16
C ALA A 78 -6.19 22.27 -34.59
N SER A 79 -7.18 21.57 -34.04
CA SER A 79 -8.35 22.31 -33.59
C SER A 79 -7.81 23.28 -32.55
N ASP A 80 -7.39 24.45 -33.03
CA ASP A 80 -7.31 25.69 -32.26
C ASP A 80 -8.73 26.01 -31.79
N ASP A 81 -9.27 25.16 -30.95
CA ASP A 81 -10.32 25.54 -30.03
C ASP A 81 -9.58 25.82 -28.73
N HIS A 82 -8.81 26.92 -28.73
CA HIS A 82 -8.52 27.66 -27.51
C HIS A 82 -9.86 28.21 -26.97
N GLY A 83 -10.79 27.32 -26.62
CA GLY A 83 -11.76 27.60 -25.58
C GLY A 83 -10.94 28.10 -24.42
N SER A 84 -11.11 29.38 -24.10
CA SER A 84 -10.38 30.09 -23.06
C SER A 84 -10.31 29.19 -21.82
N ILE A 85 -9.14 28.61 -21.51
CA ILE A 85 -8.96 27.89 -20.24
C ILE A 85 -9.22 28.91 -19.14
N THR A 86 -10.35 28.75 -18.46
CA THR A 86 -10.79 29.59 -17.36
C THR A 86 -10.66 28.84 -16.03
N VAL A 87 -10.92 29.53 -14.93
CA VAL A 87 -10.99 28.93 -13.59
C VAL A 87 -12.11 27.87 -13.52
N GLU A 88 -13.23 28.08 -14.21
CA GLU A 88 -14.32 27.08 -14.29
C GLU A 88 -13.87 25.82 -15.02
N THR A 89 -13.01 25.97 -16.03
CA THR A 89 -12.41 24.82 -16.73
C THR A 89 -11.50 24.03 -15.78
N LEU A 90 -10.71 24.73 -14.95
CA LEU A 90 -9.89 24.09 -13.91
C LEU A 90 -10.75 23.34 -12.89
N ASP A 91 -11.81 23.97 -12.39
CA ASP A 91 -12.71 23.38 -11.39
C ASP A 91 -13.37 22.10 -11.97
N ALA A 92 -13.85 22.14 -13.20
CA ALA A 92 -14.40 20.96 -13.90
C ALA A 92 -13.36 19.83 -14.06
N LEU A 93 -12.11 20.16 -14.42
CA LEU A 93 -11.04 19.17 -14.52
C LEU A 93 -10.71 18.51 -13.17
N CYS A 94 -10.76 19.28 -12.09
CA CYS A 94 -10.59 18.78 -10.72
C CYS A 94 -11.73 17.83 -10.31
N GLU A 95 -12.98 18.20 -10.61
CA GLU A 95 -14.17 17.37 -10.35
C GLU A 95 -14.14 16.06 -11.14
N GLU A 96 -13.70 16.09 -12.40
CA GLU A 96 -13.51 14.91 -13.24
C GLU A 96 -12.31 14.04 -12.82
N GLY A 97 -11.46 14.52 -11.89
CA GLY A 97 -10.24 13.84 -11.46
C GLY A 97 -9.12 13.84 -12.51
N ARG A 98 -9.13 14.78 -13.45
CA ARG A 98 -8.13 14.93 -14.54
C ARG A 98 -6.92 15.72 -14.06
N VAL A 99 -6.22 15.17 -13.08
CA VAL A 99 -5.15 15.88 -12.34
C VAL A 99 -4.06 16.44 -13.25
N LEU A 100 -3.58 15.66 -14.24
CA LEU A 100 -2.54 16.14 -15.16
C LEU A 100 -2.98 17.37 -15.97
N GLU A 101 -4.24 17.38 -16.40
CA GLU A 101 -4.78 18.46 -17.21
C GLU A 101 -5.13 19.67 -16.34
N ALA A 102 -5.62 19.44 -15.12
CA ALA A 102 -5.81 20.47 -14.12
C ALA A 102 -4.48 21.18 -13.79
N VAL A 103 -3.39 20.44 -13.57
CA VAL A 103 -2.06 21.04 -13.32
C VAL A 103 -1.57 21.84 -14.53
N LYS A 104 -1.78 21.35 -15.75
CA LYS A 104 -1.48 22.12 -16.98
C LYS A 104 -2.34 23.38 -17.09
N ALA A 105 -3.62 23.30 -16.72
CA ALA A 105 -4.52 24.44 -16.73
C ALA A 105 -4.05 25.52 -15.73
N VAL A 106 -3.58 25.13 -14.54
CA VAL A 106 -2.96 26.06 -13.58
C VAL A 106 -1.75 26.78 -14.19
N GLN A 107 -0.86 26.04 -14.87
CA GLN A 107 0.29 26.66 -15.56
C GLN A 107 -0.17 27.68 -16.60
N ILE A 108 -1.14 27.33 -17.45
CA ILE A 108 -1.65 28.21 -18.50
C ILE A 108 -2.36 29.45 -17.92
N LEU A 109 -3.11 29.28 -16.82
CA LEU A 109 -3.74 30.40 -16.12
C LEU A 109 -2.68 31.36 -15.56
N LYS A 110 -1.62 30.83 -14.97
CA LYS A 110 -0.49 31.62 -14.47
C LYS A 110 0.25 32.35 -15.59
N ASP A 111 0.50 31.70 -16.72
CA ASP A 111 1.16 32.31 -17.88
C ASP A 111 0.33 33.45 -18.50
N LYS A 112 -0.98 33.47 -18.23
CA LYS A 112 -1.91 34.54 -18.60
C LYS A 112 -2.15 35.57 -17.47
N ASP A 113 -1.30 35.58 -16.44
CA ASP A 113 -1.39 36.44 -15.26
C ASP A 113 -2.71 36.29 -14.45
N TYR A 114 -3.41 35.16 -14.57
CA TYR A 114 -4.51 34.83 -13.67
C TYR A 114 -3.99 34.25 -12.35
N VAL A 115 -4.50 34.78 -11.24
CA VAL A 115 -4.20 34.25 -9.90
C VAL A 115 -5.17 33.10 -9.60
N VAL A 116 -4.62 31.89 -9.47
CA VAL A 116 -5.36 30.75 -8.89
C VAL A 116 -5.27 30.85 -7.38
N ASP A 117 -6.41 30.86 -6.70
CA ASP A 117 -6.46 31.02 -5.25
C ASP A 117 -5.97 29.77 -4.51
N LEU A 118 -5.44 29.99 -3.31
CA LEU A 118 -4.88 28.93 -2.46
C LEU A 118 -5.86 27.76 -2.23
N PRO A 119 -7.17 27.97 -1.97
CA PRO A 119 -8.12 26.88 -1.79
C PRO A 119 -8.19 25.92 -3.00
N ARG A 120 -8.13 26.43 -4.24
CA ARG A 120 -8.11 25.59 -5.45
C ARG A 120 -6.82 24.80 -5.56
N LEU A 121 -5.69 25.43 -5.27
CA LEU A 121 -4.38 24.76 -5.27
C LEU A 121 -4.32 23.65 -4.21
N LEU A 122 -4.85 23.88 -3.01
CA LEU A 122 -4.94 22.87 -1.95
C LEU A 122 -5.92 21.74 -2.33
N GLY A 123 -7.02 22.06 -3.00
CA GLY A 123 -7.94 21.07 -3.57
C GLY A 123 -7.26 20.18 -4.60
N LEU A 124 -6.46 20.77 -5.49
CA LEU A 124 -5.66 20.05 -6.47
C LEU A 124 -4.55 19.21 -5.82
N ALA A 125 -3.88 19.73 -4.78
CA ALA A 125 -2.88 18.99 -4.00
C ALA A 125 -3.48 17.72 -3.37
N LYS A 126 -4.69 17.83 -2.80
CA LYS A 126 -5.42 16.66 -2.28
C LYS A 126 -5.69 15.63 -3.38
N LEU A 127 -6.11 16.06 -4.58
CA LEU A 127 -6.32 15.15 -5.72
C LEU A 127 -5.00 14.48 -6.16
N CYS A 128 -3.89 15.20 -6.13
CA CYS A 128 -2.56 14.64 -6.41
C CYS A 128 -2.20 13.50 -5.44
N GLY A 129 -2.46 13.67 -4.15
CA GLY A 129 -2.27 12.61 -3.14
C GLY A 129 -3.20 11.42 -3.37
N GLU A 130 -4.50 11.66 -3.58
CA GLU A 130 -5.50 10.61 -3.82
C GLU A 130 -5.17 9.75 -5.05
N THR A 131 -4.61 10.37 -6.09
CA THR A 131 -4.18 9.70 -7.33
C THR A 131 -2.71 9.24 -7.30
N ALA A 132 -1.97 9.55 -6.24
CA ALA A 132 -0.52 9.34 -6.08
C ALA A 132 0.29 9.77 -7.30
N VAL A 133 0.16 11.02 -7.72
CA VAL A 133 0.90 11.61 -8.85
C VAL A 133 2.00 12.56 -8.36
N LEU A 134 3.13 11.98 -7.93
CA LEU A 134 4.21 12.73 -7.25
C LEU A 134 4.80 13.90 -8.07
N GLU A 135 5.01 13.75 -9.37
CA GLU A 135 5.62 14.83 -10.18
C GLU A 135 4.68 16.03 -10.28
N GLU A 136 3.40 15.75 -10.55
CA GLU A 136 2.33 16.74 -10.56
C GLU A 136 2.13 17.37 -9.16
N ALA A 137 2.23 16.58 -8.09
CA ALA A 137 2.17 17.05 -6.71
C ALA A 137 3.26 18.10 -6.40
N LYS A 138 4.49 17.86 -6.88
CA LYS A 138 5.61 18.81 -6.73
C LYS A 138 5.34 20.12 -7.44
N VAL A 139 4.84 20.05 -8.68
CA VAL A 139 4.45 21.25 -9.44
C VAL A 139 3.36 22.04 -8.73
N VAL A 140 2.36 21.38 -8.15
CA VAL A 140 1.31 22.04 -7.36
C VAL A 140 1.88 22.70 -6.10
N HIS A 141 2.79 22.03 -5.40
CA HIS A 141 3.46 22.61 -4.23
C HIS A 141 4.28 23.85 -4.61
N ASP A 142 5.00 23.83 -5.74
CA ASP A 142 5.72 25.01 -6.24
C ASP A 142 4.77 26.17 -6.57
N PHE A 143 3.59 25.88 -7.13
CA PHE A 143 2.55 26.90 -7.32
C PHE A 143 2.04 27.48 -6.01
N ILE A 144 1.83 26.65 -4.99
CA ILE A 144 1.42 27.11 -3.67
C ILE A 144 2.50 28.04 -3.09
N ASN A 145 3.76 27.62 -3.10
CA ASN A 145 4.85 28.44 -2.56
C ASN A 145 5.07 29.74 -3.34
N GLY A 146 4.82 29.75 -4.65
CA GLY A 146 4.95 30.93 -5.49
C GLY A 146 3.73 31.87 -5.54
N SER A 147 2.56 31.44 -5.04
CA SER A 147 1.31 32.23 -5.10
C SER A 147 1.00 32.97 -3.80
N VAL A 148 1.63 32.59 -2.69
CA VAL A 148 1.29 33.14 -1.37
C VAL A 148 2.34 34.17 -0.94
N SER A 149 1.87 35.38 -0.64
CA SER A 149 2.73 36.47 -0.12
C SER A 149 2.92 36.41 1.41
N THR A 150 2.20 35.51 2.07
CA THR A 150 2.20 35.29 3.52
C THR A 150 2.61 33.85 3.86
N PRO A 151 3.14 33.58 5.07
CA PRO A 151 3.34 32.21 5.52
C PRO A 151 2.04 31.41 5.48
N LEU A 152 2.11 30.16 5.01
CA LEU A 152 0.98 29.24 5.04
C LEU A 152 0.59 28.92 6.48
N ASP A 153 -0.71 28.76 6.74
CA ASP A 153 -1.18 28.28 8.03
C ASP A 153 -0.88 26.78 8.23
N VAL A 154 -1.01 26.30 9.47
CA VAL A 154 -0.73 24.90 9.82
C VAL A 154 -1.65 23.93 9.05
N ALA A 155 -2.89 24.32 8.76
CA ALA A 155 -3.84 23.49 8.03
C ALA A 155 -3.45 23.28 6.55
N SER A 156 -2.95 24.33 5.90
CA SER A 156 -2.43 24.27 4.53
C SER A 156 -1.18 23.39 4.45
N HIS A 157 -0.25 23.55 5.39
CA HIS A 157 0.92 22.66 5.49
C HIS A 157 0.52 21.21 5.72
N ASN A 158 -0.43 20.93 6.63
CA ASN A 158 -0.94 19.57 6.87
C ASN A 158 -1.54 18.96 5.59
N THR A 159 -2.15 19.76 4.72
CA THR A 159 -2.68 19.30 3.41
C THR A 159 -1.56 18.92 2.45
N ILE A 160 -0.52 19.75 2.33
CA ILE A 160 0.65 19.48 1.48
C ILE A 160 1.42 18.26 1.99
N LEU A 161 1.62 18.17 3.30
CA LEU A 161 2.25 17.04 3.97
C LEU A 161 1.49 15.75 3.68
N LYS A 162 0.17 15.74 3.85
CA LYS A 162 -0.69 14.59 3.52
C LYS A 162 -0.61 14.21 2.04
N MET A 163 -0.55 15.17 1.12
CA MET A 163 -0.36 14.91 -0.31
C MET A 163 0.93 14.12 -0.55
N TYR A 164 2.07 14.55 0.00
CA TYR A 164 3.33 13.82 -0.16
C TYR A 164 3.30 12.44 0.48
N CYS A 165 2.70 12.30 1.66
CA CYS A 165 2.50 11.01 2.30
C CYS A 165 1.67 10.05 1.42
N ASP A 166 0.56 10.53 0.85
CA ASP A 166 -0.30 9.73 -0.03
C ASP A 166 0.35 9.42 -1.39
N CYS A 167 1.34 10.22 -1.80
CA CYS A 167 2.20 10.01 -2.97
C CYS A 167 3.39 9.06 -2.72
N ASP A 168 3.55 8.50 -1.52
CA ASP A 168 4.69 7.66 -1.12
C ASP A 168 6.04 8.40 -1.20
N SER A 169 6.04 9.70 -0.90
CA SER A 169 7.26 10.50 -0.78
C SER A 169 7.45 10.97 0.66
N THR A 170 7.87 10.04 1.53
CA THR A 170 8.15 10.33 2.95
C THR A 170 9.20 11.43 3.10
N GLN A 171 10.22 11.46 2.24
CA GLN A 171 11.29 12.47 2.31
C GLN A 171 10.78 13.88 2.03
N ASP A 172 9.95 14.06 0.99
CA ASP A 172 9.35 15.37 0.70
C ASP A 172 8.40 15.78 1.83
N ALA A 173 7.64 14.84 2.41
CA ALA A 173 6.80 15.10 3.58
C ALA A 173 7.60 15.54 4.82
N LEU A 174 8.76 14.90 5.08
CA LEU A 174 9.67 15.28 6.16
C LEU A 174 10.28 16.67 5.94
N ASN A 175 10.60 17.03 4.69
CA ASN A 175 11.09 18.38 4.37
C ASN A 175 10.04 19.43 4.72
N VAL A 176 8.80 19.25 4.27
CA VAL A 176 7.68 20.13 4.62
C VAL A 176 7.50 20.19 6.14
N PHE A 177 7.51 19.05 6.83
CA PHE A 177 7.39 19.01 8.29
C PHE A 177 8.47 19.83 8.98
N ASN A 178 9.73 19.73 8.52
CA ASN A 178 10.87 20.44 9.11
C ASN A 178 10.82 21.95 8.84
N GLU A 179 10.25 22.37 7.70
CA GLU A 179 10.08 23.78 7.33
C GLU A 179 8.96 24.48 8.11
N MET A 180 8.01 23.74 8.68
CA MET A 180 6.93 24.30 9.49
C MET A 180 7.45 24.95 10.78
N SER A 181 7.17 26.24 10.98
CA SER A 181 7.48 26.98 12.21
C SER A 181 6.55 26.60 13.37
N GLU A 182 5.29 26.29 13.07
CA GLU A 182 4.28 25.86 14.02
C GLU A 182 3.74 24.49 13.64
N ARG A 183 3.58 23.60 14.64
CA ARG A 183 3.07 22.25 14.46
C ARG A 183 2.05 21.95 15.54
N ASN A 184 0.89 21.42 15.15
CA ASN A 184 -0.13 21.00 16.09
C ASN A 184 -0.18 19.47 16.20
N SER A 185 -0.99 18.92 17.11
CA SER A 185 -1.11 17.47 17.27
C SER A 185 -1.51 16.74 15.97
N GLU A 186 -2.28 17.38 15.09
CA GLU A 186 -2.63 16.80 13.78
C GLU A 186 -1.38 16.62 12.91
N THR A 187 -0.50 17.63 12.83
CA THR A 187 0.77 17.56 12.07
C THR A 187 1.59 16.33 12.48
N TRP A 188 1.76 16.11 13.79
CA TRP A 188 2.48 14.96 14.33
C TRP A 188 1.77 13.64 14.04
N CYS A 189 0.45 13.58 14.22
CA CYS A 189 -0.35 12.39 13.89
C CYS A 189 -0.22 11.98 12.42
N VAL A 190 -0.27 12.94 11.49
CA VAL A 190 -0.15 12.66 10.06
C VAL A 190 1.23 12.08 9.76
N MET A 191 2.30 12.66 10.29
CA MET A 191 3.65 12.14 10.06
C MET A 191 3.89 10.75 10.65
N MET A 192 3.49 10.52 11.91
CA MET A 192 3.64 9.19 12.54
C MET A 192 2.90 8.12 11.75
N ARG A 193 1.64 8.39 11.36
CA ARG A 193 0.83 7.45 10.57
C ARG A 193 1.43 7.23 9.18
N ALA A 194 1.92 8.28 8.52
CA ALA A 194 2.52 8.16 7.20
C ALA A 194 3.82 7.34 7.20
N LEU A 195 4.69 7.59 8.18
CA LEU A 195 5.94 6.84 8.37
C LEU A 195 5.65 5.35 8.60
N ALA A 196 4.75 5.02 9.54
CA ALA A 196 4.32 3.64 9.76
C ALA A 196 3.70 2.99 8.52
N LYS A 197 2.89 3.76 7.77
CA LYS A 197 2.25 3.30 6.53
C LYS A 197 3.27 2.95 5.44
N ASN A 198 4.40 3.66 5.40
CA ASN A 198 5.47 3.47 4.42
C ASN A 198 6.55 2.49 4.91
N GLY A 199 6.38 1.90 6.11
CA GLY A 199 7.29 0.92 6.68
C GLY A 199 8.45 1.52 7.48
N ASP A 200 8.43 2.82 7.71
CA ASP A 200 9.41 3.56 8.53
C ASP A 200 8.93 3.64 10.00
N GLY A 201 8.47 2.52 10.56
CA GLY A 201 7.84 2.49 11.89
C GLY A 201 8.77 2.95 13.04
N GLU A 202 10.06 2.65 12.97
CA GLU A 202 11.05 3.10 13.96
C GLU A 202 11.13 4.62 13.99
N LEU A 203 11.22 5.25 12.80
CA LEU A 203 11.22 6.70 12.67
C LEU A 203 9.88 7.30 13.14
N ALA A 204 8.77 6.58 12.97
CA ALA A 204 7.48 7.01 13.50
C ALA A 204 7.43 7.04 15.04
N ILE A 205 8.08 6.10 15.74
CA ILE A 205 8.23 6.13 17.20
C ILE A 205 9.19 7.24 17.65
N ASP A 206 10.26 7.47 16.90
CA ASP A 206 11.16 8.60 17.16
C ASP A 206 10.42 9.94 17.09
N MET A 207 9.48 10.09 16.15
CA MET A 207 8.60 11.26 16.06
C MET A 207 7.72 11.43 17.31
N PHE A 208 7.19 10.35 17.88
CA PHE A 208 6.47 10.44 19.16
C PHE A 208 7.39 10.85 20.32
N THR A 209 8.63 10.36 20.33
CA THR A 209 9.63 10.78 21.32
C THR A 209 9.98 12.25 21.17
N GLN A 210 10.14 12.75 19.94
CA GLN A 210 10.37 14.17 19.66
C GLN A 210 9.16 15.02 20.07
N PHE A 211 7.94 14.59 19.75
CA PHE A 211 6.70 15.27 20.15
C PHE A 211 6.68 15.54 21.66
N LYS A 212 7.00 14.54 22.48
CA LYS A 212 7.09 14.68 23.95
C LYS A 212 8.23 15.62 24.39
N LYS A 213 9.37 15.60 23.72
CA LYS A 213 10.52 16.49 24.02
C LYS A 213 10.21 17.97 23.78
N GLU A 214 9.32 18.27 22.83
CA GLU A 214 8.82 19.62 22.57
C GLU A 214 7.76 20.07 23.59
N VAL A 215 7.67 19.41 24.76
CA VAL A 215 6.76 19.72 25.87
C VAL A 215 5.27 19.62 25.48
N ASN A 216 4.98 18.94 24.36
CA ASN A 216 3.62 18.67 23.96
C ASN A 216 3.01 17.56 24.82
N LYS A 217 1.73 17.71 25.15
CA LYS A 217 0.97 16.67 25.86
C LYS A 217 0.25 15.78 24.84
N PRO A 218 0.49 14.45 24.84
CA PRO A 218 -0.28 13.51 24.06
C PRO A 218 -1.76 13.64 24.35
N ASN A 219 -2.56 13.70 23.30
CA ASN A 219 -4.01 13.58 23.36
C ASN A 219 -4.43 12.20 22.83
N ARG A 220 -5.74 11.92 22.83
CA ARG A 220 -6.29 10.64 22.36
C ARG A 220 -5.86 10.31 20.92
N GLU A 221 -5.80 11.30 20.04
CA GLU A 221 -5.42 11.09 18.63
C GLU A 221 -3.94 10.73 18.46
N ILE A 222 -3.06 11.31 19.28
CA ILE A 222 -1.64 10.95 19.33
C ILE A 222 -1.48 9.50 19.78
N PHE A 223 -2.20 9.06 20.81
CA PHE A 223 -2.17 7.67 21.27
C PHE A 223 -2.66 6.70 20.19
N LYS A 224 -3.76 7.02 19.50
CA LYS A 224 -4.21 6.22 18.34
C LYS A 224 -3.16 6.13 17.24
N ALA A 225 -2.43 7.22 16.96
CA ALA A 225 -1.31 7.18 16.02
C ALA A 225 -0.19 6.27 16.50
N VAL A 226 0.17 6.32 17.79
CA VAL A 226 1.16 5.42 18.40
C VAL A 226 0.74 3.96 18.33
N PHE A 227 -0.52 3.62 18.63
CA PHE A 227 -1.03 2.25 18.49
C PHE A 227 -0.93 1.73 17.06
N PHE A 228 -1.21 2.59 16.07
CA PHE A 228 -1.01 2.25 14.66
C PHE A 228 0.47 1.99 14.33
N VAL A 229 1.39 2.77 14.91
CA VAL A 229 2.83 2.54 14.73
C VAL A 229 3.25 1.21 15.38
N CYS A 230 2.83 0.94 16.61
CA CYS A 230 3.08 -0.34 17.30
C CYS A 230 2.58 -1.53 16.49
N ALA A 231 1.36 -1.44 15.95
CA ALA A 231 0.80 -2.45 15.04
C ALA A 231 1.69 -2.67 13.81
N SER A 232 2.20 -1.59 13.22
CA SER A 232 3.06 -1.65 12.03
C SER A 232 4.45 -2.24 12.30
N LEU A 233 4.90 -2.20 13.55
CA LEU A 233 6.17 -2.74 14.03
C LEU A 233 6.05 -4.16 14.57
N GLY A 234 4.84 -4.63 14.85
CA GLY A 234 4.61 -5.89 15.58
C GLY A 234 4.90 -5.79 17.08
N ASP A 235 4.93 -4.58 17.66
CA ASP A 235 5.31 -4.36 19.07
C ASP A 235 4.07 -4.14 19.95
N SER A 236 3.39 -5.25 20.28
CA SER A 236 2.18 -5.24 21.12
C SER A 236 2.47 -4.77 22.55
N ASN A 237 3.66 -5.08 23.08
CA ASN A 237 4.05 -4.74 24.44
C ASN A 237 4.18 -3.22 24.62
N GLU A 238 4.90 -2.53 23.72
CA GLU A 238 4.97 -1.07 23.74
C GLU A 238 3.59 -0.43 23.56
N GLY A 239 2.74 -1.01 22.70
CA GLY A 239 1.35 -0.56 22.53
C GLY A 239 0.55 -0.61 23.83
N LEU A 240 0.65 -1.69 24.59
CA LEU A 240 -0.02 -1.86 25.88
C LEU A 240 0.55 -0.90 26.96
N LEU A 241 1.86 -0.68 26.98
CA LEU A 241 2.49 0.30 27.87
C LEU A 241 1.99 1.73 27.59
N HIS A 242 1.85 2.09 26.31
CA HIS A 242 1.30 3.39 25.94
C HIS A 242 -0.18 3.52 26.29
N PHE A 243 -0.98 2.46 26.13
CA PHE A 243 -2.37 2.44 26.58
C PHE A 243 -2.49 2.60 28.09
N GLU A 244 -1.59 1.99 28.86
CA GLU A 244 -1.54 2.17 30.30
C GLU A 244 -1.16 3.61 30.70
N SER A 245 -0.15 4.18 30.05
CA SER A 245 0.27 5.57 30.27
C SER A 245 -0.85 6.57 29.95
N MET A 246 -1.70 6.29 28.96
CA MET A 246 -2.77 7.17 28.52
C MET A 246 -3.70 7.57 29.68
N TYR A 247 -4.06 6.63 30.55
CA TYR A 247 -4.91 6.92 31.71
C TYR A 247 -4.12 7.18 33.01
N LYS A 248 -2.95 6.55 33.21
CA LYS A 248 -2.14 6.74 34.43
C LYS A 248 -1.40 8.08 34.45
N ASP A 249 -0.76 8.43 33.35
CA ASP A 249 0.16 9.57 33.28
C ASP A 249 -0.52 10.82 32.72
N TYR A 250 -1.48 10.64 31.79
CA TYR A 250 -2.16 11.74 31.11
C TYR A 250 -3.63 11.92 31.51
N GLY A 251 -4.17 11.01 32.35
CA GLY A 251 -5.55 11.11 32.84
C GLY A 251 -6.63 10.98 31.75
N ILE A 252 -6.29 10.42 30.59
CA ILE A 252 -7.23 10.23 29.47
C ILE A 252 -7.97 8.91 29.70
N ILE A 253 -9.26 9.01 30.02
CA ILE A 253 -10.12 7.84 30.21
C ILE A 253 -10.34 7.15 28.85
N PRO A 254 -10.03 5.84 28.73
CA PRO A 254 -10.25 5.08 27.49
C PRO A 254 -11.72 5.05 27.09
N SER A 255 -12.00 5.38 25.83
CA SER A 255 -13.32 5.24 25.21
C SER A 255 -13.38 3.93 24.41
N MET A 256 -14.58 3.56 23.94
CA MET A 256 -14.75 2.41 23.05
C MET A 256 -13.90 2.49 21.78
N GLU A 257 -13.65 3.68 21.26
CA GLU A 257 -12.76 3.86 20.10
C GLU A 257 -11.30 3.46 20.40
N ASP A 258 -10.84 3.68 21.64
CA ASP A 258 -9.48 3.28 22.00
C ASP A 258 -9.39 1.77 22.20
N TYR A 259 -10.44 1.14 22.76
CA TYR A 259 -10.52 -0.32 22.86
C TYR A 259 -10.54 -0.98 21.47
N VAL A 260 -11.26 -0.40 20.50
CA VAL A 260 -11.19 -0.83 19.08
C VAL A 260 -9.76 -0.69 18.56
N SER A 261 -9.11 0.47 18.79
CA SER A 261 -7.73 0.71 18.30
C SER A 261 -6.71 -0.24 18.91
N LEU A 262 -6.85 -0.58 20.20
CA LEU A 262 -6.03 -1.56 20.92
C LEU A 262 -6.26 -2.99 20.41
N THR A 263 -7.51 -3.35 20.18
CA THR A 263 -7.87 -4.66 19.61
C THR A 263 -7.30 -4.80 18.20
N GLU A 264 -7.42 -3.75 17.36
CA GLU A 264 -6.81 -3.71 16.03
C GLU A 264 -5.29 -3.87 16.12
N MET A 265 -4.63 -3.17 17.06
CA MET A 265 -3.19 -3.24 17.26
C MET A 265 -2.73 -4.65 17.65
N LEU A 266 -3.32 -5.27 18.68
CA LEU A 266 -2.94 -6.61 19.13
C LEU A 266 -3.15 -7.66 18.04
N ALA A 267 -4.32 -7.64 17.40
CA ALA A 267 -4.65 -8.62 16.38
C ALA A 267 -3.84 -8.41 15.09
N ALA A 268 -3.52 -7.16 14.70
CA ALA A 268 -2.67 -6.88 13.54
C ALA A 268 -1.20 -7.27 13.75
N CYS A 269 -0.72 -7.28 15.00
CA CYS A 269 0.57 -7.88 15.35
C CYS A 269 0.55 -9.41 15.23
N GLY A 270 -0.60 -10.03 14.96
CA GLY A 270 -0.77 -11.49 14.89
C GLY A 270 -1.05 -12.17 16.24
N HIS A 271 -1.19 -11.39 17.33
CA HIS A 271 -1.47 -11.91 18.67
C HIS A 271 -2.99 -12.08 18.88
N LEU A 272 -3.61 -12.96 18.09
CA LEU A 272 -5.07 -13.12 18.06
C LEU A 272 -5.65 -13.56 19.41
N GLU A 273 -4.99 -14.50 20.10
CA GLU A 273 -5.41 -14.97 21.42
C GLU A 273 -5.31 -13.84 22.47
N GLU A 274 -4.21 -13.09 22.49
CA GLU A 274 -4.05 -11.96 23.41
C GLU A 274 -5.09 -10.86 23.13
N ALA A 275 -5.41 -10.62 21.85
CA ALA A 275 -6.47 -9.70 21.46
C ALA A 275 -7.84 -10.17 21.96
N LEU A 276 -8.14 -11.48 21.85
CA LEU A 276 -9.38 -12.05 22.39
C LEU A 276 -9.44 -11.94 23.91
N GLU A 277 -8.37 -12.33 24.61
CA GLU A 277 -8.28 -12.21 26.07
C GLU A 277 -8.44 -10.75 26.54
N PHE A 278 -7.86 -9.80 25.81
CA PHE A 278 -8.03 -8.38 26.09
C PHE A 278 -9.50 -7.96 26.01
N VAL A 279 -10.20 -8.34 24.94
CA VAL A 279 -11.63 -8.03 24.75
C VAL A 279 -12.48 -8.68 25.83
N GLU A 280 -12.23 -9.94 26.18
CA GLU A 280 -12.96 -10.67 27.22
C GLU A 280 -12.74 -10.08 28.63
N ARG A 281 -11.59 -9.45 28.87
CA ARG A 281 -11.25 -8.82 30.15
C ARG A 281 -11.72 -7.37 30.26
N MET A 282 -12.35 -6.81 29.23
CA MET A 282 -12.89 -5.45 29.27
C MET A 282 -13.91 -5.31 30.41
N LYS A 283 -13.75 -4.27 31.24
CA LYS A 283 -14.70 -3.95 32.32
C LYS A 283 -15.97 -3.28 31.82
N VAL A 284 -16.01 -2.93 30.54
CA VAL A 284 -17.14 -2.32 29.85
C VAL A 284 -17.55 -3.27 28.73
N GLU A 285 -18.85 -3.39 28.47
CA GLU A 285 -19.39 -4.27 27.44
C GLU A 285 -18.79 -3.93 26.06
N PRO A 286 -18.08 -4.85 25.38
CA PRO A 286 -17.44 -4.56 24.10
C PRO A 286 -18.48 -4.23 23.03
N SER A 287 -18.22 -3.18 22.26
CA SER A 287 -19.10 -2.80 21.16
C SER A 287 -19.01 -3.79 20.00
N VAL A 288 -20.01 -3.77 19.10
CA VAL A 288 -20.01 -4.59 17.87
C VAL A 288 -18.74 -4.36 17.05
N GLU A 289 -18.24 -3.11 17.04
CA GLU A 289 -17.03 -2.73 16.30
C GLU A 289 -15.76 -3.41 16.82
N VAL A 290 -15.67 -3.69 18.12
CA VAL A 290 -14.54 -4.43 18.71
C VAL A 290 -14.52 -5.87 18.18
N TRP A 291 -15.68 -6.55 18.25
CA TRP A 291 -15.83 -7.92 17.75
C TRP A 291 -15.64 -8.01 16.24
N GLU A 292 -16.16 -7.04 15.48
CA GLU A 292 -16.00 -6.92 14.04
C GLU A 292 -14.51 -6.74 13.66
N THR A 293 -13.77 -5.93 14.41
CA THR A 293 -12.34 -5.72 14.19
C THR A 293 -11.54 -7.00 14.41
N LEU A 294 -11.78 -7.69 15.53
CA LEU A 294 -11.10 -8.94 15.85
C LEU A 294 -11.44 -10.04 14.83
N MET A 295 -12.71 -10.20 14.48
CA MET A 295 -13.19 -11.12 13.44
C MET A 295 -12.43 -10.93 12.12
N ASN A 296 -12.38 -9.68 11.63
CA ASN A 296 -11.73 -9.36 10.36
C ASN A 296 -10.23 -9.70 10.39
N LEU A 297 -9.56 -9.45 11.52
CA LEU A 297 -8.14 -9.74 11.66
C LEU A 297 -7.85 -11.23 11.84
N CYS A 298 -8.75 -12.00 12.45
CA CYS A 298 -8.63 -13.46 12.52
C CYS A 298 -8.63 -14.08 11.11
N TRP A 299 -9.58 -13.69 10.25
CA TRP A 299 -9.62 -14.16 8.86
C TRP A 299 -8.37 -13.78 8.07
N VAL A 300 -7.85 -12.57 8.32
CA VAL A 300 -6.63 -12.06 7.68
C VAL A 300 -5.41 -12.89 8.07
N HIS A 301 -5.25 -13.20 9.36
CA HIS A 301 -4.11 -13.96 9.88
C HIS A 301 -4.29 -15.47 9.70
N GLY A 302 -5.41 -15.92 9.13
CA GLY A 302 -5.66 -17.32 8.76
C GLY A 302 -6.32 -18.16 9.85
N ASP A 303 -6.69 -17.57 11.00
CA ASP A 303 -7.55 -18.24 11.99
C ASP A 303 -9.01 -18.11 11.58
N VAL A 304 -9.38 -18.91 10.57
CA VAL A 304 -10.72 -18.94 10.01
C VAL A 304 -11.74 -19.44 11.04
N GLU A 305 -11.34 -20.34 11.94
CA GLU A 305 -12.24 -20.91 12.93
C GLU A 305 -12.65 -19.88 13.99
N LEU A 306 -11.71 -19.11 14.53
CA LEU A 306 -12.01 -18.01 15.43
C LEU A 306 -12.80 -16.92 14.70
N GLY A 307 -12.39 -16.56 13.48
CA GLY A 307 -13.11 -15.60 12.64
C GLY A 307 -14.58 -15.98 12.42
N ASP A 308 -14.87 -17.24 12.11
CA ASP A 308 -16.24 -17.72 11.89
C ASP A 308 -17.09 -17.71 13.18
N ARG A 309 -16.49 -18.04 14.33
CA ARG A 309 -17.18 -17.93 15.63
C ARG A 309 -17.54 -16.47 15.94
N LEU A 310 -16.60 -15.55 15.72
CA LEU A 310 -16.82 -14.13 15.93
C LEU A 310 -17.83 -13.56 14.93
N ALA A 311 -17.88 -14.06 13.70
CA ALA A 311 -18.88 -13.68 12.71
C ALA A 311 -20.31 -14.02 13.15
N GLU A 312 -20.53 -15.20 13.73
CA GLU A 312 -21.84 -15.54 14.30
C GLU A 312 -22.19 -14.67 15.52
N LEU A 313 -21.20 -14.22 16.30
CA LEU A 313 -21.41 -13.24 17.38
C LEU A 313 -21.79 -11.86 16.85
N VAL A 314 -21.02 -11.32 15.90
CA VAL A 314 -21.28 -10.01 15.26
C VAL A 314 -22.66 -10.01 14.62
N LYS A 315 -23.03 -11.09 13.92
CA LYS A 315 -24.37 -11.24 13.31
C LYS A 315 -25.51 -11.21 14.33
N LYS A 316 -25.31 -11.79 15.52
CA LYS A 316 -26.30 -11.75 16.61
C LYS A 316 -26.43 -10.36 17.22
N LEU A 317 -25.32 -9.62 17.31
CA LEU A 317 -25.31 -8.26 17.86
C LEU A 317 -25.88 -7.23 16.87
N ASP A 318 -25.47 -7.29 15.61
CA ASP A 318 -25.95 -6.44 14.53
C ASP A 318 -25.82 -7.14 13.17
N ALA A 319 -26.95 -7.65 12.68
CA ALA A 319 -27.00 -8.34 11.39
C ALA A 319 -26.63 -7.46 10.20
N THR A 320 -26.71 -6.11 10.31
CA THR A 320 -26.39 -5.18 9.22
C THR A 320 -24.89 -5.05 8.97
N ARG A 321 -24.06 -5.42 9.95
CA ARG A 321 -22.59 -5.43 9.82
C ARG A 321 -22.06 -6.59 8.99
N MET A 322 -22.91 -7.58 8.70
CA MET A 322 -22.53 -8.74 7.91
C MET A 322 -22.81 -8.49 6.42
N ASN A 323 -21.75 -8.22 5.65
CA ASN A 323 -21.81 -8.39 4.20
C ASN A 323 -21.52 -9.85 3.85
N ASN A 324 -22.14 -10.37 2.79
CA ASN A 324 -21.99 -11.77 2.32
C ASN A 324 -20.56 -12.15 1.85
N GLU A 325 -19.57 -11.28 2.07
CA GLU A 325 -18.20 -11.45 1.60
C GLU A 325 -17.26 -11.30 2.80
N GLY A 326 -16.88 -12.43 3.39
CA GLY A 326 -15.87 -12.50 4.43
C GLY A 326 -14.52 -12.09 3.86
N LEU A 327 -14.17 -10.81 4.01
CA LEU A 327 -12.83 -10.25 4.16
C LEU A 327 -12.93 -8.73 4.12
N VAL A 328 -12.66 -8.10 5.27
CA VAL A 328 -12.48 -6.66 5.49
C VAL A 328 -13.70 -5.81 5.10
N ALA A 329 -14.62 -5.64 6.04
CA ALA A 329 -15.44 -4.42 6.06
C ALA A 329 -14.54 -3.27 6.55
N GLU A 330 -13.91 -2.53 5.64
CA GLU A 330 -13.46 -1.17 5.98
C GLU A 330 -14.69 -0.38 6.43
N LYS A 331 -14.59 0.35 7.56
CA LYS A 331 -15.65 1.22 8.08
C LYS A 331 -16.36 1.93 6.92
N ALA A 332 -17.69 1.96 6.87
CA ALA A 332 -18.43 2.53 5.73
C ALA A 332 -17.95 3.95 5.33
N SER A 333 -17.52 4.77 6.31
CA SER A 333 -16.85 6.08 6.10
C SER A 333 -15.52 5.99 5.33
N ASP A 334 -14.69 5.01 5.66
CA ASP A 334 -13.35 4.87 5.08
C ASP A 334 -13.42 4.08 3.78
N SER A 335 -14.32 3.11 3.68
CA SER A 335 -14.66 2.39 2.45
C SER A 335 -15.21 3.34 1.37
N THR A 336 -16.09 4.29 1.72
CA THR A 336 -16.58 5.30 0.75
C THR A 336 -15.47 6.23 0.30
N LYS A 337 -14.60 6.70 1.20
CA LYS A 337 -13.45 7.54 0.84
C LYS A 337 -12.44 6.78 -0.03
N GLU A 338 -12.13 5.53 0.30
CA GLU A 338 -11.16 4.73 -0.44
C GLU A 338 -11.73 4.24 -1.77
N MET A 339 -13.02 3.92 -1.84
CA MET A 339 -13.74 3.67 -3.10
C MET A 339 -13.73 4.90 -4.00
N MET A 340 -13.99 6.09 -3.45
CA MET A 340 -13.91 7.35 -4.20
C MET A 340 -12.49 7.61 -4.70
N ARG A 341 -11.47 7.36 -3.87
CA ARG A 341 -10.06 7.44 -4.28
C ARG A 341 -9.72 6.43 -5.37
N ALA A 342 -10.16 5.18 -5.23
CA ALA A 342 -9.97 4.13 -6.22
C ALA A 342 -10.67 4.46 -7.54
N LEU A 343 -11.88 5.01 -7.48
CA LEU A 343 -12.63 5.49 -8.64
C LEU A 343 -11.90 6.64 -9.34
N LYS A 344 -11.43 7.64 -8.59
CA LYS A 344 -10.61 8.75 -9.14
C LYS A 344 -9.32 8.23 -9.78
N ARG A 345 -8.63 7.27 -9.16
CA ARG A 345 -7.46 6.57 -9.75
C ARG A 345 -7.81 5.87 -11.06
N ARG A 346 -8.99 5.23 -11.13
CA ARG A 346 -9.48 4.54 -12.32
C ARG A 346 -9.80 5.51 -13.46
N LEU A 347 -10.45 6.63 -13.15
CA LEU A 347 -10.74 7.69 -14.11
C LEU A 347 -9.45 8.28 -14.69
N TYR A 348 -8.43 8.48 -13.85
CA TYR A 348 -7.09 8.88 -14.27
C TYR A 348 -6.40 7.83 -15.17
N SER A 349 -6.48 6.55 -14.81
CA SER A 349 -5.84 5.45 -15.56
C SER A 349 -6.35 5.32 -17.00
N LYS A 350 -7.66 5.48 -17.22
CA LYS A 350 -8.27 5.27 -18.54
C LYS A 350 -7.89 6.32 -19.59
N LYS A 351 -7.58 7.55 -19.16
CA LYS A 351 -7.38 8.69 -20.09
C LYS A 351 -5.92 9.05 -20.34
N THR A 352 -4.97 8.63 -19.49
CA THR A 352 -3.56 9.04 -19.61
C THR A 352 -2.69 8.13 -20.50
N GLY A 353 -3.18 6.96 -20.91
CA GLY A 353 -2.40 5.98 -21.70
C GLY A 353 -1.13 5.46 -21.01
N ARG A 354 -0.86 5.86 -19.77
CA ARG A 354 0.35 5.56 -18.99
C ARG A 354 0.15 4.47 -17.93
N VAL A 355 -1.09 3.99 -17.76
CA VAL A 355 -1.50 3.03 -16.74
C VAL A 355 -2.31 1.93 -17.41
N HIS A 356 -1.83 0.69 -17.32
CA HIS A 356 -2.53 -0.48 -17.85
C HIS A 356 -3.47 -1.04 -16.76
N GLU A 357 -4.70 -1.42 -17.11
CA GLU A 357 -5.66 -2.02 -16.16
C GLU A 357 -5.62 -3.54 -16.33
N PHE A 358 -5.40 -4.26 -15.23
CA PHE A 358 -5.41 -5.72 -15.20
C PHE A 358 -6.63 -6.20 -14.41
N LYS A 359 -7.39 -7.12 -14.98
CA LYS A 359 -8.52 -7.80 -14.33
C LYS A 359 -8.15 -9.25 -14.05
N ALA A 360 -8.56 -9.76 -12.89
CA ALA A 360 -8.29 -11.14 -12.52
C ALA A 360 -8.94 -12.10 -13.52
N GLY A 361 -8.17 -13.04 -14.06
CA GLY A 361 -8.64 -14.01 -15.07
C GLY A 361 -8.75 -13.48 -16.50
N ASP A 362 -8.46 -12.20 -16.77
CA ASP A 362 -8.46 -11.65 -18.12
C ASP A 362 -7.10 -11.86 -18.79
N THR A 363 -6.87 -13.08 -19.32
CA THR A 363 -5.71 -13.42 -20.15
C THR A 363 -5.91 -13.02 -21.61
N SER A 364 -7.12 -12.63 -22.01
CA SER A 364 -7.52 -12.39 -23.40
C SER A 364 -6.72 -11.26 -24.08
N LYS A 365 -6.23 -10.29 -23.30
CA LYS A 365 -5.33 -9.21 -23.77
C LYS A 365 -3.84 -9.52 -23.62
N LEU A 366 -3.50 -10.64 -23.01
CA LEU A 366 -2.14 -10.96 -22.53
C LEU A 366 -1.57 -12.26 -23.10
N GLU A 367 -2.38 -13.10 -23.74
CA GLU A 367 -1.95 -14.34 -24.42
C GLU A 367 -0.99 -14.09 -25.60
N CYS A 368 -0.95 -12.87 -26.14
CA CYS A 368 0.06 -12.41 -27.12
C CYS A 368 1.22 -11.59 -26.49
N SER A 369 1.27 -11.42 -25.17
CA SER A 369 2.28 -10.61 -24.48
C SER A 369 3.28 -11.50 -23.75
N GLU A 370 4.56 -11.13 -23.72
CA GLU A 370 5.64 -11.80 -23.00
C GLU A 370 5.38 -11.93 -21.46
N THR A 371 4.33 -11.28 -20.95
CA THR A 371 3.89 -11.25 -19.54
C THR A 371 3.59 -12.64 -18.97
N VAL A 372 2.77 -13.45 -19.66
CA VAL A 372 2.37 -14.78 -19.16
C VAL A 372 3.54 -15.76 -19.17
N PRO A 373 4.33 -15.87 -20.26
CA PRO A 373 5.56 -16.67 -20.26
C PRO A 373 6.54 -16.27 -19.15
N LEU A 374 6.70 -14.96 -18.90
CA LEU A 374 7.55 -14.47 -17.82
C LEU A 374 7.07 -14.97 -16.45
N LEU A 375 5.78 -14.87 -16.15
CA LEU A 375 5.25 -15.38 -14.87
C LEU A 375 5.42 -16.90 -14.73
N LYS A 376 5.20 -17.67 -15.80
CA LYS A 376 5.43 -19.12 -15.79
C LYS A 376 6.91 -19.44 -15.53
N SER A 377 7.84 -18.72 -16.17
CA SER A 377 9.28 -18.87 -15.92
C SER A 377 9.67 -18.49 -14.49
N LEU A 378 9.15 -17.38 -13.96
CA LEU A 378 9.39 -16.96 -12.58
C LEU A 378 8.82 -17.97 -11.58
N LYS A 379 7.66 -18.59 -11.85
CA LYS A 379 7.08 -19.66 -11.01
C LYS A 379 8.07 -20.81 -10.80
N VAL A 380 8.73 -21.28 -11.86
CA VAL A 380 9.71 -22.37 -11.76
C VAL A 380 10.82 -22.02 -10.76
N HIS A 381 11.41 -20.83 -10.90
CA HIS A 381 12.47 -20.39 -9.98
C HIS A 381 11.97 -20.20 -8.55
N MET A 382 10.75 -19.68 -8.36
CA MET A 382 10.16 -19.57 -7.01
C MET A 382 10.03 -20.95 -6.35
N LEU A 383 9.53 -21.95 -7.08
CA LEU A 383 9.40 -23.32 -6.58
C LEU A 383 10.76 -23.97 -6.27
N GLU A 384 11.77 -23.77 -7.12
CA GLU A 384 13.15 -24.24 -6.87
C GLU A 384 13.75 -23.65 -5.60
N MET A 385 13.36 -22.42 -5.24
CA MET A 385 13.78 -21.74 -4.02
C MET A 385 12.90 -22.10 -2.79
N GLY A 386 11.96 -23.04 -2.94
CA GLY A 386 11.12 -23.54 -1.83
C GLY A 386 9.83 -22.75 -1.59
N PHE A 387 9.38 -21.92 -2.54
CA PHE A 387 8.07 -21.27 -2.47
C PHE A 387 6.94 -22.31 -2.46
N VAL A 388 5.96 -22.12 -1.58
CA VAL A 388 4.74 -22.94 -1.53
C VAL A 388 3.53 -22.05 -1.83
N PRO A 389 2.81 -22.27 -2.94
CA PRO A 389 1.59 -21.52 -3.25
C PRO A 389 0.51 -21.73 -2.19
N TRP A 390 -0.17 -20.65 -1.80
CA TRP A 390 -1.22 -20.73 -0.78
C TRP A 390 -2.57 -21.10 -1.40
N ILE A 391 -2.67 -22.31 -1.95
CA ILE A 391 -3.88 -22.81 -2.65
C ILE A 391 -5.16 -22.77 -1.81
N ARG A 392 -5.04 -22.78 -0.47
CA ARG A 392 -6.17 -22.61 0.47
C ARG A 392 -6.89 -21.26 0.34
N LEU A 393 -6.26 -20.25 -0.27
CA LEU A 393 -6.88 -18.96 -0.55
C LEU A 393 -7.82 -18.99 -1.76
N VAL A 394 -7.88 -20.09 -2.50
CA VAL A 394 -8.75 -20.27 -3.67
C VAL A 394 -9.96 -21.10 -3.26
N ASN A 395 -11.08 -20.42 -3.01
CA ASN A 395 -12.35 -21.03 -2.63
C ASN A 395 -13.13 -21.53 -3.85
N ILE A 396 -12.59 -22.51 -4.56
CA ILE A 396 -13.29 -23.22 -5.64
C ILE A 396 -13.38 -24.69 -5.26
N ASP A 397 -14.58 -25.08 -4.86
CA ASP A 397 -14.88 -26.46 -4.49
C ASP A 397 -14.72 -27.37 -5.71
N GLY A 398 -13.99 -28.47 -5.52
CA GLY A 398 -13.74 -29.47 -6.57
C GLY A 398 -12.67 -29.12 -7.61
N ALA A 399 -12.02 -27.95 -7.53
CA ALA A 399 -10.88 -27.64 -8.39
C ALA A 399 -9.62 -28.41 -7.95
N GLU A 400 -8.84 -28.87 -8.93
CA GLU A 400 -7.55 -29.50 -8.70
C GLU A 400 -6.54 -28.48 -8.15
N ASP A 401 -5.54 -28.94 -7.40
CA ASP A 401 -4.56 -28.05 -6.78
C ASP A 401 -3.76 -27.27 -7.85
N GLU A 402 -3.49 -27.90 -9.00
CA GLU A 402 -2.83 -27.25 -10.15
C GLU A 402 -3.63 -26.04 -10.68
N ASP A 403 -4.96 -26.18 -10.80
CA ASP A 403 -5.84 -25.09 -11.24
C ASP A 403 -5.83 -23.93 -10.23
N LYS A 404 -5.86 -24.25 -8.93
CA LYS A 404 -5.80 -23.25 -7.85
C LYS A 404 -4.48 -22.50 -7.88
N GLU A 405 -3.37 -23.20 -8.08
CA GLU A 405 -2.06 -22.57 -8.24
C GLU A 405 -1.99 -21.65 -9.47
N GLU A 406 -2.54 -22.09 -10.60
CA GLU A 406 -2.54 -21.30 -11.83
C GLU A 406 -3.35 -20.00 -11.65
N GLN A 407 -4.51 -20.08 -10.98
CA GLN A 407 -5.30 -18.90 -10.65
C GLN A 407 -4.56 -17.93 -9.71
N LEU A 408 -3.81 -18.43 -8.74
CA LEU A 408 -2.97 -17.59 -7.88
C LEU A 408 -1.84 -16.92 -8.66
N LEU A 409 -1.22 -17.62 -9.61
CA LEU A 409 -0.17 -17.08 -10.47
C LEU A 409 -0.69 -15.96 -11.37
N PHE A 410 -1.90 -16.09 -11.91
CA PHE A 410 -2.50 -15.13 -12.84
C PHE A 410 -3.46 -14.13 -12.19
N ARG A 411 -3.28 -13.90 -10.89
CA ARG A 411 -3.92 -12.74 -10.26
C ARG A 411 -3.45 -11.45 -10.92
N SER A 412 -4.36 -10.49 -11.03
CA SER A 412 -4.17 -9.24 -11.76
C SER A 412 -3.01 -8.40 -11.24
N ASP A 413 -2.66 -8.52 -9.97
CA ASP A 413 -1.51 -7.86 -9.36
C ASP A 413 -0.16 -8.48 -9.78
N LYS A 414 -0.11 -9.79 -10.01
CA LYS A 414 1.08 -10.46 -10.57
C LYS A 414 1.22 -10.21 -12.06
N LEU A 415 0.12 -10.19 -12.81
CA LEU A 415 0.10 -9.78 -14.22
C LEU A 415 0.58 -8.33 -14.38
N ALA A 416 0.10 -7.43 -13.52
CA ALA A 416 0.55 -6.04 -13.45
C ALA A 416 2.06 -5.95 -13.21
N PHE A 417 2.58 -6.70 -12.23
CA PHE A 417 4.01 -6.76 -11.96
C PHE A 417 4.80 -7.20 -13.19
N ALA A 418 4.46 -8.33 -13.80
CA ALA A 418 5.20 -8.87 -14.94
C ALA A 418 5.20 -7.93 -16.14
N HIS A 419 4.07 -7.30 -16.43
CA HIS A 419 4.00 -6.30 -17.50
C HIS A 419 4.86 -5.06 -17.17
N SER A 420 4.82 -4.57 -15.93
CA SER A 420 5.67 -3.45 -15.50
C SER A 420 7.15 -3.82 -15.59
N PHE A 421 7.50 -5.04 -15.19
CA PHE A 421 8.85 -5.57 -15.21
C PHE A 421 9.44 -5.52 -16.62
N LEU A 422 8.69 -5.99 -17.62
CA LEU A 422 9.09 -6.00 -19.04
C LEU A 422 9.24 -4.59 -19.64
N ASN A 423 8.40 -3.65 -19.21
CA ASN A 423 8.31 -2.32 -19.81
C ASN A 423 9.10 -1.23 -19.06
N THR A 424 9.92 -1.60 -18.07
CA THR A 424 10.71 -0.65 -17.27
C THR A 424 12.19 -0.92 -17.39
N LYS A 425 13.00 0.13 -17.18
CA LYS A 425 14.46 0.03 -17.27
C LYS A 425 15.00 -1.06 -16.32
N PRO A 426 16.04 -1.80 -16.72
CA PRO A 426 16.74 -2.72 -15.84
C PRO A 426 17.11 -2.04 -14.51
N ARG A 427 16.94 -2.74 -13.39
CA ARG A 427 17.15 -2.24 -12.01
C ARG A 427 16.27 -1.05 -11.59
N GLY A 428 15.32 -0.62 -12.42
CA GLY A 428 14.34 0.40 -12.02
C GLY A 428 13.39 -0.13 -10.94
N ARG A 429 12.82 0.78 -10.15
CA ARG A 429 11.75 0.44 -9.19
C ARG A 429 10.45 0.09 -9.93
N VAL A 430 9.80 -1.01 -9.54
CA VAL A 430 8.46 -1.41 -10.03
C VAL A 430 7.41 -0.94 -9.02
N CYS A 431 6.29 -0.38 -9.49
CA CYS A 431 5.20 0.06 -8.61
C CYS A 431 3.86 -0.53 -9.06
N VAL A 432 3.22 -1.29 -8.18
CA VAL A 432 1.91 -1.91 -8.40
C VAL A 432 0.89 -1.33 -7.42
N LEU A 433 -0.17 -0.69 -7.93
CA LEU A 433 -1.24 -0.14 -7.11
C LEU A 433 -2.37 -1.15 -7.02
N GLN A 434 -2.66 -1.63 -5.83
CA GLN A 434 -3.75 -2.57 -5.56
C GLN A 434 -4.93 -1.82 -4.92
N SER A 435 -6.15 -2.16 -5.33
CA SER A 435 -7.38 -1.58 -4.73
C SER A 435 -7.79 -2.30 -3.45
N MET A 436 -7.18 -3.44 -3.15
CA MET A 436 -7.43 -4.29 -1.99
C MET A 436 -6.12 -4.52 -1.25
N ARG A 437 -6.20 -5.00 -0.01
CA ARG A 437 -5.05 -5.53 0.72
C ARG A 437 -4.38 -6.64 -0.09
N ILE A 438 -3.05 -6.68 -0.05
CA ILE A 438 -2.29 -7.81 -0.58
C ILE A 438 -2.72 -9.09 0.15
N CYS A 439 -2.70 -10.24 -0.52
CA CYS A 439 -2.96 -11.52 0.15
C CYS A 439 -1.64 -12.21 0.51
N GLN A 440 -1.68 -13.19 1.41
CA GLN A 440 -0.49 -13.93 1.85
C GLN A 440 0.32 -14.49 0.68
N ASP A 441 -0.36 -15.11 -0.28
CA ASP A 441 0.26 -15.63 -1.51
C ASP A 441 0.98 -14.54 -2.31
N GLY A 442 0.33 -13.38 -2.50
CA GLY A 442 0.89 -12.25 -3.23
C GLY A 442 2.08 -11.63 -2.50
N HIS A 443 2.00 -11.53 -1.17
CA HIS A 443 3.07 -10.98 -0.33
C HIS A 443 4.34 -11.84 -0.44
N GLU A 444 4.19 -13.15 -0.29
CA GLU A 444 5.31 -14.09 -0.38
C GLU A 444 5.84 -14.19 -1.81
N THR A 445 4.95 -14.18 -2.81
CA THR A 445 5.35 -14.10 -4.23
C THR A 445 6.26 -12.90 -4.47
N TYR A 446 5.89 -11.70 -3.98
CA TYR A 446 6.68 -10.50 -4.21
C TYR A 446 8.04 -10.52 -3.52
N LYS A 447 8.16 -11.08 -2.32
CA LYS A 447 9.47 -11.32 -1.71
C LYS A 447 10.35 -12.16 -2.63
N MET A 448 9.86 -13.32 -3.08
CA MET A 448 10.59 -14.22 -3.98
C MET A 448 10.97 -13.53 -5.29
N LEU A 449 10.07 -12.76 -5.88
CA LEU A 449 10.34 -12.02 -7.11
C LEU A 449 11.42 -10.97 -6.94
N THR A 450 11.49 -10.27 -5.81
CA THR A 450 12.60 -9.32 -5.55
C THR A 450 13.94 -10.00 -5.32
N LEU A 451 13.96 -11.22 -4.77
CA LEU A 451 15.17 -12.05 -4.70
C LEU A 451 15.65 -12.48 -6.08
N ILE A 452 14.75 -13.07 -6.87
CA ILE A 452 15.07 -13.61 -8.20
C ILE A 452 15.53 -12.50 -9.14
N THR A 453 14.83 -11.36 -9.13
CA THR A 453 15.08 -10.29 -10.11
C THR A 453 16.10 -9.25 -9.64
N GLY A 454 16.39 -9.18 -8.33
CA GLY A 454 17.21 -8.14 -7.73
C GLY A 454 16.62 -6.72 -7.88
N ARG A 455 15.31 -6.59 -8.12
CA ARG A 455 14.62 -5.30 -8.28
C ARG A 455 13.84 -4.94 -7.02
N GLU A 456 13.76 -3.64 -6.76
CA GLU A 456 12.86 -3.10 -5.76
C GLU A 456 11.44 -3.03 -6.32
N LEU A 457 10.49 -3.51 -5.52
CA LEU A 457 9.07 -3.47 -5.82
C LEU A 457 8.35 -2.74 -4.70
N VAL A 458 7.46 -1.82 -5.06
CA VAL A 458 6.55 -1.21 -4.10
C VAL A 458 5.13 -1.47 -4.48
N THR A 459 4.37 -2.03 -3.56
CA THR A 459 2.92 -2.18 -3.72
C THR A 459 2.19 -1.26 -2.77
N ARG A 460 1.12 -0.64 -3.27
CA ARG A 460 0.20 0.16 -2.46
C ARG A 460 -1.06 -0.65 -2.25
N GLY A 461 -1.32 -1.08 -1.01
CA GLY A 461 -2.62 -1.62 -0.59
C GLY A 461 -3.55 -0.51 -0.08
N SER A 462 -4.73 -0.87 0.42
CA SER A 462 -5.68 0.10 0.99
C SER A 462 -5.13 0.77 2.27
N LYS A 463 -4.57 -0.04 3.17
CA LYS A 463 -4.05 0.42 4.47
C LYS A 463 -2.60 0.86 4.47
N ARG A 464 -1.71 0.22 3.68
CA ARG A 464 -0.25 0.48 3.72
C ARG A 464 0.50 0.31 2.41
N PHE A 465 1.72 0.81 2.38
CA PHE A 465 2.70 0.49 1.35
C PHE A 465 3.58 -0.66 1.80
N HIS A 466 3.90 -1.53 0.85
CA HIS A 466 4.82 -2.64 1.04
C HIS A 466 6.03 -2.39 0.15
N HIS A 467 7.19 -2.23 0.77
CA HIS A 467 8.45 -2.04 0.06
C HIS A 467 9.20 -3.36 0.11
N PHE A 468 9.23 -4.06 -1.03
CA PHE A 468 9.93 -5.32 -1.17
C PHE A 468 11.32 -5.08 -1.73
N LYS A 469 12.32 -5.61 -1.04
CA LYS A 469 13.72 -5.55 -1.43
C LYS A 469 14.45 -6.77 -0.89
N ASN A 470 15.18 -7.47 -1.76
CA ASN A 470 15.99 -8.63 -1.39
C ASN A 470 15.24 -9.67 -0.55
N GLY A 471 13.99 -9.97 -0.90
CA GLY A 471 13.20 -10.98 -0.20
C GLY A 471 12.56 -10.54 1.10
N VAL A 472 12.75 -9.29 1.49
CA VAL A 472 12.18 -8.73 2.71
C VAL A 472 11.16 -7.67 2.33
N CYS A 473 10.07 -7.61 3.09
CA CYS A 473 9.10 -6.53 3.00
C CYS A 473 9.28 -5.57 4.17
N SER A 474 9.10 -4.26 3.95
CA SER A 474 9.15 -3.24 5.00
C SER A 474 8.13 -3.42 6.12
N CYS A 475 7.08 -4.24 5.92
CA CYS A 475 6.13 -4.58 6.98
C CYS A 475 6.63 -5.62 7.98
N LYS A 476 7.79 -6.26 7.75
CA LYS A 476 8.31 -7.36 8.59
C LYS A 476 7.30 -8.50 8.83
N ASP A 477 6.39 -8.74 7.88
CA ASP A 477 5.29 -9.71 7.97
C ASP A 477 4.13 -9.37 8.93
N TYR A 478 4.14 -8.17 9.52
CA TYR A 478 3.04 -7.60 10.31
C TYR A 478 2.22 -6.64 9.45
N TRP A 479 1.48 -7.14 8.45
CA TRP A 479 0.76 -6.32 7.46
C TRP A 479 -0.71 -6.64 7.37
#